data_AF-K0C2Q3-F1
#
_entry.id   AF-K0C2Q3-F1
#
_cell.length_a   1.000
_cell.length_b   1.000
_cell.length_c   1.000
_cell.angle_alpha   90.00
_cell.angle_beta   90.00
_cell.angle_gamma   90.00
#
_symmetry.space_group_name_H-M   'P 1'
#
loop_
_entity.id
_entity.type
_entity.pdbx_description
1 polymer ?
#
loop_
_entity_poly.entity_id
_entity_poly.type
_entity_poly.pdbx_seq_one_letter_code
_entity_poly.pdbx_strand_id
1 'polypeptide(L)' 'MDADLCVDFNQEASPDDVVTVIATEPLTSNEQWTKMETNEFSVFRLGVKTFTQVS' A
#
# COMPACT_ATOMS: atom_id res chain seq x y z
N MET A 1 -9.01 -17.09 -4.57
CA MET A 1 -8.19 -16.18 -3.76
C MET A 1 -7.35 -17.06 -2.88
N ASP A 2 -6.03 -17.03 -3.07
CA ASP A 2 -5.10 -17.74 -2.18
C ASP A 2 -4.95 -16.88 -0.92
N ALA A 3 -5.94 -16.98 -0.03
CA ALA A 3 -6.14 -16.09 1.11
C ALA A 3 -5.47 -16.60 2.39
N ASP A 4 -4.42 -17.42 2.27
CA ASP A 4 -3.64 -17.91 3.41
C ASP A 4 -2.29 -17.18 3.56
N LEU A 5 -1.99 -16.19 2.71
CA LEU A 5 -0.75 -15.42 2.82
C LEU A 5 -0.90 -14.22 3.76
N CYS A 6 -0.72 -14.46 5.06
CA CYS A 6 -0.50 -13.37 6.01
C CYS A 6 0.94 -12.86 5.85
N VAL A 7 1.12 -11.70 5.21
CA VAL A 7 2.44 -11.09 5.04
C VAL A 7 2.67 -10.09 6.17
N ASP A 8 3.67 -10.36 7.01
CA ASP A 8 4.10 -9.46 8.07
C ASP A 8 5.28 -8.61 7.61
N PHE A 9 5.01 -7.36 7.24
CA PHE A 9 6.03 -6.40 6.82
C PHE A 9 6.73 -5.71 8.01
N ASN A 10 6.28 -5.93 9.26
CA ASN A 10 6.89 -5.28 10.42
C ASN A 10 8.34 -5.74 10.67
N GLN A 11 8.74 -6.90 10.15
CA GLN A 11 10.11 -7.38 10.27
C GLN A 11 11.10 -6.65 9.35
N GLU A 12 10.60 -5.97 8.31
CA GLU A 12 11.42 -5.31 7.30
C GLU A 12 11.59 -3.81 7.55
N ALA A 13 10.95 -3.28 8.60
CA ALA A 13 10.90 -1.85 8.92
C ALA A 13 11.15 -1.59 10.41
N SER A 14 11.71 -0.42 10.72
CA SER A 14 11.80 0.04 12.11
C SER A 14 10.47 0.69 12.54
N PRO A 15 10.18 0.80 13.85
CA PRO A 15 8.95 1.44 14.33
C PRO A 15 8.76 2.90 13.88
N ASP A 16 9.86 3.58 13.54
CA ASP A 16 9.85 4.97 13.08
C ASP A 16 9.77 5.11 11.54
N ASP A 17 9.84 4.00 10.79
CA ASP A 17 9.82 4.02 9.34
C ASP A 17 8.39 4.09 8.79
N VAL A 18 8.20 4.86 7.72
CA VAL A 18 6.93 4.89 6.98
C VAL A 18 7.07 4.03 5.72
N VAL A 19 6.34 2.92 5.69
CA VAL A 19 6.30 2.00 4.55
C VAL A 19 4.96 2.11 3.84
N THR A 20 4.99 2.25 2.51
CA THR A 20 3.80 2.15 1.65
C THR A 20 3.87 0.88 0.83
N VAL A 21 2.84 0.05 0.88
CA VAL A 21 2.68 -1.11 0.01
C VAL A 21 1.70 -0.78 -1.11
N ILE A 22 2.07 -1.08 -2.35
CA ILE A 22 1.22 -0.93 -3.54
C ILE A 22 1.11 -2.29 -4.21
N ALA A 23 -0.12 -2.76 -4.40
CA ALA A 23 -0.42 -4.06 -5.00
C ALA A 23 -1.65 -3.96 -5.93
N THR A 24 -1.78 -4.89 -6.86
CA THR A 24 -2.93 -4.98 -7.78
C THR A 24 -4.20 -5.49 -7.09
N GLU A 25 -4.05 -6.16 -5.94
CA GLU A 25 -5.12 -6.63 -5.07
C GLU A 25 -4.66 -6.63 -3.61
N PRO A 26 -5.57 -6.57 -2.61
CA PRO A 26 -5.21 -6.67 -1.20
C PRO A 26 -4.43 -7.94 -0.88
N LEU A 27 -3.25 -7.80 -0.26
CA LEU A 27 -2.41 -8.94 0.15
C LEU A 27 -2.79 -9.48 1.53
N THR A 28 -3.41 -8.64 2.35
CA THR A 28 -3.82 -8.93 3.72
C THR A 28 -5.29 -8.59 3.91
N SER A 29 -6.00 -9.35 4.75
CA SER A 29 -7.42 -9.12 5.07
C SER A 29 -7.64 -8.43 6.41
N ASN A 30 -6.60 -8.30 7.22
CA ASN A 30 -6.61 -7.69 8.55
C ASN A 30 -6.31 -6.17 8.52
N GLU A 31 -6.21 -5.57 7.34
CA GLU A 31 -5.86 -4.15 7.15
C GLU A 31 -6.76 -3.49 6.10
N GLN A 32 -6.88 -2.16 6.18
CA GLN A 32 -7.63 -1.38 5.19
C GLN A 32 -6.75 -1.00 4.01
N TRP A 33 -7.05 -1.55 2.84
CA TRP A 33 -6.41 -1.17 1.57
C TRP A 33 -7.13 0.01 0.93
N THR A 34 -6.36 0.99 0.45
CA THR A 34 -6.89 2.12 -0.32
C THR A 34 -6.86 1.79 -1.81
N LYS A 35 -8.02 1.68 -2.44
CA LYS A 35 -8.12 1.44 -3.89
C LYS A 35 -7.76 2.71 -4.66
N MET A 36 -6.89 2.57 -5.67
CA MET A 36 -6.62 3.62 -6.65
C MET A 36 -7.67 3.60 -7.75
N GLU A 37 -8.07 4.77 -8.22
CA GLU A 37 -9.08 4.90 -9.28
C GLU A 37 -8.50 4.57 -10.66
N THR A 38 -9.39 4.27 -11.61
CA THR A 38 -8.97 4.15 -13.01
C THR A 38 -8.43 5.50 -13.49
N ASN A 39 -7.30 5.48 -14.22
CA ASN A 39 -6.56 6.67 -14.64
C ASN A 39 -5.98 7.52 -13.50
N GLU A 40 -5.88 6.98 -12.29
CA GLU A 40 -5.17 7.65 -11.19
C GLU A 40 -3.65 7.55 -11.37
N PHE A 41 -2.98 8.70 -11.30
CA PHE A 41 -1.55 8.83 -11.16
C PHE A 41 -1.22 9.40 -9.78
N SER A 42 -0.37 8.70 -9.03
CA SER A 42 0.00 9.09 -7.66
C SER A 42 1.52 9.08 -7.46
N VAL A 43 2.04 10.06 -6.71
CA VAL A 43 3.46 10.19 -6.36
C VAL A 43 3.64 10.01 -4.87
N PHE A 44 4.55 9.14 -4.49
CA PHE A 44 4.92 8.88 -3.10
C PHE A 44 6.32 9.40 -2.82
N ARG A 45 6.49 10.07 -1.68
CA ARG A 45 7.78 10.57 -1.20
C ARG A 45 7.91 10.24 0.27
N LEU A 46 9.00 9.57 0.64
CA LEU A 46 9.27 9.13 2.02
C LEU A 46 8.10 8.34 2.62
N GLY A 47 7.53 7.39 1.85
CA GLY A 47 6.40 6.58 2.31
C GLY A 47 5.06 7.31 2.42
N VAL A 48 4.96 8.57 1.96
CA VAL A 48 3.72 9.36 2.02
C VAL A 48 3.25 9.70 0.62
N LYS A 49 1.95 9.55 0.35
CA LYS A 49 1.33 10.00 -0.90
C LYS A 49 1.31 11.53 -0.94
N THR A 50 2.07 12.12 -1.84
CA THR A 50 2.28 13.58 -1.94
C THR A 50 1.52 14.24 -3.07
N PHE A 51 1.13 13.48 -4.09
CA PHE A 51 0.37 13.99 -5.23
C PHE A 51 -0.53 12.89 -5.77
N THR A 52 -1.73 13.29 -6.21
CA THR A 52 -2.66 12.43 -6.94
C THR A 52 -3.34 13.27 -8.03
N GLN A 53 -3.41 12.72 -9.23
CA GLN A 53 -4.18 13.25 -10.34
C GLN A 53 -4.99 12.12 -10.96
N VAL A 54 -6.28 12.37 -11.21
CA VAL A 54 -7.17 11.45 -11.93
C VAL A 54 -7.53 12.12 -13.25
N SER A 55 -7.41 11.37 -14.36
CA SER A 55 -7.66 11.87 -15.73
C SER A 55 -9.00 11.38 -16.29
#